data_AF-A0AA37KA72-F1
#
_entry.id   AF-A0AA37KA72-F1
#
_cell.length_a   1.000
_cell.length_b   1.000
_cell.length_c   1.000
_cell.angle_alpha   90.00
_cell.angle_beta   90.00
_cell.angle_gamma   90.00
#
_symmetry.space_group_name_H-M   'P 1'
#
loop_
_entity.id
_entity.type
_entity.pdbx_description
1 polymer ?
#
loop_
_entity_poly.entity_id
_entity_poly.type
_entity_poly.pdbx_seq_one_letter_code
_entity_poly.pdbx_strand_id
1 'polypeptide(L)' 'MFEGRKVSDRIVSIDRHYVRPIVRGKETKSVEFGAKVNNIQIDGISFIEHLSFKAFNEGIRLKEASALKSHITRSQE' A
#
# COMPACT_ATOMS: atom_id res chain seq x y z
N MET A 1 -21.23 -8.27 -23.92
CA MET A 1 -20.68 -8.45 -22.54
C MET A 1 -19.24 -8.92 -22.68
N PHE A 2 -18.29 -8.39 -21.91
CA PHE A 2 -16.86 -8.68 -22.11
C PHE A 2 -16.54 -10.15 -21.82
N GLU A 3 -16.04 -10.86 -22.84
CA GLU A 3 -15.74 -12.30 -22.87
C GLU A 3 -14.56 -12.71 -21.98
N GLY A 4 -14.65 -12.49 -20.66
CA GLY A 4 -13.74 -13.12 -19.68
C GLY A 4 -12.25 -12.77 -19.79
N ARG A 5 -11.84 -11.90 -20.72
CA ARG A 5 -10.43 -11.51 -20.87
C ARG A 5 -10.00 -10.66 -19.68
N LYS A 6 -8.96 -11.11 -18.99
CA LYS A 6 -8.35 -10.37 -17.87
C LYS A 6 -7.65 -9.14 -18.43
N VAL A 7 -8.26 -7.98 -18.25
CA VAL A 7 -7.65 -6.68 -18.59
C VAL A 7 -6.76 -6.25 -17.42
N SER A 8 -5.47 -5.98 -17.71
CA SER A 8 -4.54 -5.40 -16.75
C SER A 8 -4.86 -3.93 -16.48
N ASP A 9 -4.55 -3.44 -15.28
CA ASP A 9 -4.65 -2.02 -14.91
C ASP A 9 -6.02 -1.37 -15.14
N ARG A 10 -7.11 -2.14 -14.95
CA ARG A 10 -8.48 -1.64 -15.06
C ARG A 10 -8.70 -0.42 -14.17
N ILE A 11 -9.23 0.63 -14.78
CA ILE A 11 -9.75 1.81 -14.08
C ILE A 11 -11.13 1.46 -13.55
N VAL A 12 -11.33 1.66 -12.25
CA VAL A 12 -12.61 1.39 -11.57
C VAL A 12 -13.42 2.66 -11.32
N SER A 13 -12.79 3.83 -11.47
CA SER A 13 -13.41 5.15 -11.34
C SER A 13 -12.70 6.12 -12.29
N ILE A 14 -13.47 6.87 -13.07
CA ILE A 14 -12.93 7.90 -13.98
C ILE A 14 -12.36 9.05 -13.15
N ASP A 15 -13.08 9.49 -12.11
CA ASP A 15 -12.64 10.58 -11.21
C ASP A 15 -11.34 10.23 -10.48
N ARG A 16 -11.17 8.96 -10.10
CA ARG A 16 -9.96 8.47 -9.41
C ARG A 16 -9.31 7.35 -10.20
N HIS A 17 -8.82 7.72 -11.37
CA HIS A 17 -8.21 6.81 -12.34
C HIS A 17 -6.93 6.11 -11.85
N TYR A 18 -6.41 6.41 -10.66
CA TYR A 18 -5.26 5.77 -10.03
C TYR A 18 -5.64 4.69 -9.01
N VAL A 19 -6.91 4.63 -8.56
CA VAL A 19 -7.39 3.58 -7.65
C VAL A 19 -7.44 2.26 -8.42
N ARG A 20 -6.86 1.21 -7.83
CA ARG A 20 -6.82 -0.13 -8.40
C ARG A 20 -7.45 -1.13 -7.43
N PRO A 21 -8.09 -2.20 -7.94
CA PRO A 21 -8.45 -3.33 -7.11
C PRO A 21 -7.19 -4.05 -6.63
N ILE A 22 -7.06 -4.24 -5.32
CA ILE A 22 -5.98 -5.01 -4.69
C ILE A 22 -6.58 -6.30 -4.17
N VAL A 23 -6.13 -7.44 -4.71
CA VAL A 23 -6.60 -8.76 -4.27
C VAL A 23 -6.11 -9.02 -2.85
N ARG A 24 -7.04 -9.36 -1.97
CA ARG A 24 -6.80 -9.70 -0.56
C ARG A 24 -7.49 -11.02 -0.27
N GLY A 25 -6.83 -11.93 0.42
CA GLY A 25 -7.38 -13.24 0.78
C GLY A 25 -8.42 -13.20 1.89
N LYS A 26 -9.26 -12.15 1.97
CA LYS A 26 -10.32 -12.05 2.99
C LYS A 26 -11.55 -12.81 2.53
N GLU A 27 -12.19 -13.53 3.44
CA GLU A 27 -13.37 -14.37 3.12
C GLU A 27 -14.54 -13.56 2.56
N THR A 28 -14.86 -12.40 3.15
CA THR A 28 -16.03 -11.61 2.76
C THR A 28 -15.77 -10.67 1.58
N LYS A 29 -14.52 -10.24 1.37
CA LYS A 29 -14.14 -9.28 0.33
C LYS A 29 -12.82 -9.68 -0.32
N SER A 30 -12.91 -10.28 -1.50
CA SER A 30 -11.75 -10.75 -2.26
C SER A 30 -10.84 -9.63 -2.77
N VAL A 31 -11.32 -8.39 -2.82
CA VAL A 31 -10.56 -7.21 -3.22
C VAL A 31 -10.84 -6.01 -2.30
N GLU A 32 -9.83 -5.20 -2.11
CA GLU A 32 -9.92 -3.90 -1.44
C GLU A 32 -9.53 -2.79 -2.42
N PHE A 33 -10.05 -1.58 -2.18
CA PHE A 33 -9.76 -0.40 -2.97
C PHE A 33 -9.15 0.67 -2.08
N GLY A 34 -8.16 1.38 -2.59
CA GLY A 34 -7.49 2.47 -1.89
C GLY A 34 -5.98 2.32 -1.89
N ALA A 35 -5.34 3.18 -1.12
CA ALA A 35 -3.90 3.14 -0.93
C ALA A 35 -3.54 1.99 0.01
N LYS A 36 -2.57 1.18 -0.39
CA LYS A 36 -1.84 0.29 0.51
C LYS A 36 -0.71 1.09 1.15
N VAL A 37 -0.58 1.01 2.47
CA VAL A 37 0.38 1.79 3.25
C VAL A 37 1.23 0.85 4.09
N ASN A 38 2.55 1.08 4.09
CA ASN A 38 3.46 0.54 5.09
C ASN A 38 3.75 1.65 6.11
N ASN A 39 3.46 1.36 7.39
CA ASN A 39 3.55 2.34 8.47
C ASN A 39 4.59 1.86 9.49
N ILE A 40 5.39 2.79 9.99
CA ILE A 40 6.30 2.56 11.12
C ILE A 40 5.85 3.43 12.29
N GLN A 41 5.94 2.91 13.51
CA GLN A 41 5.60 3.66 14.71
C GLN A 41 6.85 3.90 15.55
N ILE A 42 7.06 5.16 15.93
CA ILE A 42 8.18 5.62 16.76
C ILE A 42 7.58 6.53 17.83
N ASP A 43 7.77 6.18 19.10
CA ASP A 43 7.33 6.96 20.26
C ASP A 43 5.85 7.43 20.21
N GLY A 44 4.96 6.55 19.73
CA GLY A 44 3.54 6.85 19.60
C GLY A 44 3.13 7.59 18.33
N ILE A 45 4.09 8.05 17.52
CA ILE A 45 3.85 8.71 16.24
C ILE A 45 3.97 7.70 15.09
N SER A 46 2.97 7.67 14.21
CA SER A 46 2.96 6.84 13.01
C SER A 46 3.52 7.61 11.81
N PHE A 47 4.48 7.00 11.11
CA PHE A 47 5.08 7.53 9.89
C PHE A 47 4.77 6.62 8.71
N ILE A 48 4.27 7.23 7.64
CA ILE A 48 4.05 6.54 6.37
C ILE A 48 5.43 6.36 5.72
N GLU A 49 5.95 5.14 5.79
CA GLU A 49 7.20 4.76 5.12
C GLU A 49 6.95 4.55 3.62
N HIS A 50 5.79 4.01 3.26
CA HIS A 50 5.41 3.84 1.88
C HIS A 50 3.93 3.88 1.64
N LEU A 51 3.54 4.52 0.54
CA LEU A 51 2.17 4.60 0.09
C LEU A 51 2.13 4.25 -1.39
N SER A 52 1.24 3.33 -1.76
CA SER A 52 1.03 2.95 -3.15
C SER A 52 -0.41 2.51 -3.39
N PHE A 53 -0.96 2.87 -4.54
CA PHE A 53 -2.25 2.32 -5.02
C PHE A 53 -2.09 0.99 -5.78
N LYS A 54 -0.86 0.46 -5.84
CA LYS A 54 -0.57 -0.88 -6.34
C LYS A 54 -0.31 -1.85 -5.19
N ALA A 55 -0.52 -3.14 -5.45
CA ALA A 55 -0.14 -4.19 -4.52
C ALA A 55 1.40 -4.24 -4.40
N PHE A 56 1.91 -4.32 -3.17
CA PHE A 56 3.32 -4.57 -2.87
C PHE A 56 3.45 -5.56 -1.72
N ASN A 57 4.60 -6.25 -1.63
CA ASN A 57 4.92 -7.13 -0.49
C ASN A 57 5.45 -6.28 0.67
N GLU A 58 4.84 -6.41 1.85
CA GLU A 58 5.27 -5.69 3.05
C GLU A 58 6.57 -6.28 3.63
N GLY A 59 6.79 -7.59 3.51
CA GLY A 59 7.92 -8.28 4.13
C GLY A 59 9.30 -7.90 3.59
N ILE A 60 9.37 -7.34 2.39
CA ILE A 60 10.65 -6.87 1.80
C ILE A 60 11.06 -5.49 2.30
N ARG A 61 10.16 -4.76 2.99
CA ARG A 61 10.35 -3.35 3.34
C ARG A 61 11.05 -3.12 4.69
N LEU A 62 11.47 -4.20 5.35
CA LEU A 62 12.03 -4.12 6.70
C LEU A 62 13.31 -3.27 6.74
N LYS A 63 14.13 -3.33 5.68
CA LYS A 63 15.39 -2.59 5.62
C LYS A 63 15.13 -1.09 5.50
N GLU A 64 14.23 -0.70 4.61
CA GLU A 64 13.82 0.69 4.39
C GLU A 64 13.14 1.26 5.64
N ALA A 65 12.24 0.50 6.27
CA ALA A 65 11.61 0.86 7.53
C ALA A 65 12.63 1.07 8.67
N SER A 66 13.63 0.20 8.79
CA SER A 66 14.69 0.33 9.79
C SER A 66 15.60 1.54 9.54
N ALA A 67 15.95 1.79 8.28
CA ALA A 67 16.73 2.96 7.89
C ALA A 67 15.97 4.27 8.17
N LEU A 68 14.68 4.32 7.83
CA LEU A 68 13.82 5.47 8.10
C LEU A 68 13.68 5.71 9.61
N LYS A 69 13.46 4.64 10.40
CA LYS A 69 13.45 4.74 11.87
C LYS A 69 14.74 5.34 12.41
N SER A 70 15.89 4.87 11.94
CA SER A 70 17.21 5.35 12.36
C SER A 70 17.46 6.82 11.97
N HIS A 71 16.92 7.27 10.84
CA HIS A 71 17.02 8.66 10.40
C HIS A 71 16.13 9.58 11.23
N ILE A 72 14.90 9.16 11.51
CA ILE A 72 13.94 9.93 12.32
C ILE A 72 14.44 10.08 13.75
N THR A 73 14.89 8.99 14.39
CA THR A 73 15.38 9.04 15.78
C THR A 73 16.61 9.94 15.93
N ARG A 74 17.50 9.98 14.93
CA ARG A 74 18.71 10.81 14.96
C ARG A 74 18.42 12.29 14.72
N SER A 75 17.25 12.61 14.16
CA SER A 75 16.82 14.00 13.95
C SER A 75 16.15 14.61 15.19
N GLN A 76 15.94 13.82 16.26
CA GLN A 76 15.36 14.27 17.54
C GLN A 76 16.42 14.56 18.62
N GLU A 77 17.70 14.28 18.34
CA GLU A 77 18.86 14.70 19.15
C GLU A 77 19.45 15.99 18.59
#